data_AF-A0A9Q3V963-F1
#
_entry.id   AF-A0A9Q3V963-F1
#
_cell.length_a   1.000
_cell.length_b   1.000
_cell.length_c   1.000
_cell.angle_alpha   90.00
_cell.angle_beta   90.00
_cell.angle_gamma   90.00
#
_symmetry.space_group_name_H-M   'P 1'
#
loop_
_entity.id
_entity.type
_entity.pdbx_description
1 polymer ?
#
loop_
_entity_poly.entity_id
_entity_poly.type
_entity_poly.pdbx_seq_one_letter_code
_entity_poly.pdbx_strand_id
1 'polypeptide(L)'
;MSKQITNQRLIYKIHSSRFRYNKWGLNLTIDEAKDNEEIVPLADSETLRMIRDIRGDKTTEKEIFNIKRQINKVKGLKNSNNADKLRELYNLLEEKTFTDDYLSVVFDNIADWNRFNSKKNPIFFNGNQYVRLIGTNGGVKNDTVIFCKKDIYEELDRRLNNGRNPKKKYVPAKFESYKALSCSASVPVTQPRGVLVIKDGVTFFKDKVLQLTDDGKGGFELNQVDNYNIERQFADGCGMISKELSEKWCVDLGHYTKDENNKKVAEYTPSGFNIRNSWTKGMVFTFPFLDFAKEVAHEYMVEDAWGNMIDIRKVDLIITTNMLKLWDSYDSIDHYLKCCQENGYKYCVAKILPKELETVRNMNYQFLQSYELSDEDINELIQPTVDTILGAIGQDYGKTLLFLKGNKITEKDFINEDYDFVKALMIDESMKNDPFVKQRIHRMIEKRINDSKKGVLQVTGNYSIVAGDLYALCQHMFKMKITGLLDKGEYYSRAWLDKGVNEVVAFRAPMTNHNNIRIFKFKDNELTRKWYRYMTTCTILNAWDCTMDAMNGMDMDK
;
A
#
# COMPACT_ATOMS: atom_id res chain seq x y z
N MET A 1 9.64 -2.43 -6.57
CA MET A 1 8.67 -3.51 -6.31
C MET A 1 9.37 -4.56 -5.47
N SER A 2 8.87 -4.84 -4.26
CA SER A 2 9.38 -5.93 -3.44
C SER A 2 9.27 -7.24 -4.23
N LYS A 3 10.23 -8.16 -4.04
CA LYS A 3 9.99 -9.55 -4.47
C LYS A 3 8.74 -10.01 -3.73
N GLN A 4 7.67 -10.39 -4.43
CA GLN A 4 6.48 -10.93 -3.78
C GLN A 4 6.89 -12.19 -3.00
N ILE A 5 6.87 -12.08 -1.67
CA ILE A 5 7.29 -13.14 -0.75
C ILE A 5 6.17 -14.14 -0.54
N THR A 6 4.94 -13.65 -0.56
CA THR A 6 3.73 -14.46 -0.48
C THR A 6 3.18 -14.72 -1.87
N ASN A 7 2.82 -15.97 -2.13
CA ASN A 7 2.17 -16.37 -3.36
C ASN A 7 0.70 -15.93 -3.38
N GLN A 8 0.17 -15.66 -4.57
CA GLN A 8 -1.27 -15.43 -4.75
C GLN A 8 -2.07 -16.69 -4.38
N ARG A 9 -3.32 -16.48 -3.98
CA ARG A 9 -4.34 -17.49 -3.69
C ARG A 9 -5.46 -17.36 -4.70
N LEU A 10 -6.03 -18.47 -5.12
CA LEU A 10 -7.10 -18.52 -6.09
C LEU A 10 -8.43 -18.64 -5.34
N ILE A 11 -9.41 -17.83 -5.72
CA ILE A 11 -10.74 -17.82 -5.12
C ILE A 11 -11.81 -17.67 -6.20
N TYR A 12 -13.03 -18.09 -5.88
CA TYR A 12 -14.18 -17.86 -6.75
C TYR A 12 -14.63 -16.38 -6.69
N LYS A 13 -14.81 -15.77 -7.87
CA LYS A 13 -15.47 -14.48 -8.03
C LYS A 13 -16.59 -14.61 -9.05
N ILE A 14 -17.83 -14.61 -8.57
CA ILE A 14 -18.99 -14.99 -9.37
C ILE A 14 -20.04 -13.89 -9.34
N HIS A 15 -20.66 -13.59 -10.48
CA HIS A 15 -21.79 -12.68 -10.56
C HIS A 15 -23.07 -13.29 -9.97
N SER A 16 -23.88 -12.51 -9.27
CA SER A 16 -25.11 -12.97 -8.63
C SER A 16 -26.13 -13.51 -9.64
N SER A 17 -26.11 -13.01 -10.87
CA SER A 17 -26.88 -13.53 -12.01
C SER A 17 -26.61 -15.00 -12.27
N ARG A 18 -25.37 -15.50 -12.13
CA ARG A 18 -25.05 -16.93 -12.31
C ARG A 18 -25.78 -17.80 -11.31
N PHE A 19 -25.90 -17.36 -10.06
CA PHE A 19 -26.73 -18.03 -9.06
C PHE A 19 -28.21 -18.00 -9.43
N ARG A 20 -28.72 -16.83 -9.85
CA ARG A 20 -30.12 -16.67 -10.25
C ARG A 20 -30.50 -17.58 -11.43
N TYR A 21 -29.67 -17.67 -12.46
CA TYR A 21 -29.91 -18.55 -13.62
C TYR A 21 -29.90 -20.03 -13.24
N ASN A 22 -29.17 -20.40 -12.19
CA ASN A 22 -29.11 -21.75 -11.64
C ASN A 22 -30.07 -21.94 -10.45
N LYS A 23 -31.16 -21.17 -10.39
CA LYS A 23 -32.20 -21.27 -9.35
C LYS A 23 -31.64 -21.25 -7.92
N TRP A 24 -30.55 -20.51 -7.71
CA TRP A 24 -29.84 -20.33 -6.42
C TRP A 24 -29.14 -21.58 -5.86
N GLY A 25 -28.95 -22.62 -6.69
CA GLY A 25 -28.15 -23.81 -6.38
C GLY A 25 -27.11 -24.03 -7.46
N LEU A 26 -25.96 -23.36 -7.33
CA LEU A 26 -24.90 -23.38 -8.33
C LEU A 26 -23.87 -24.46 -7.98
N ASN A 27 -23.60 -25.37 -8.93
CA ASN A 27 -22.48 -26.30 -8.86
C ASN A 27 -21.56 -26.01 -10.05
N LEU A 28 -20.28 -25.80 -9.78
CA LEU A 28 -19.24 -25.49 -10.75
C LEU A 28 -17.98 -26.27 -10.40
N THR A 29 -17.48 -27.02 -11.37
CA THR A 29 -16.11 -27.53 -11.31
C THR A 29 -15.11 -26.38 -11.43
N ILE A 30 -13.87 -26.62 -11.00
CA ILE A 30 -12.82 -25.60 -11.10
C ILE A 30 -12.53 -25.25 -12.57
N ASP A 31 -12.55 -26.23 -13.47
CA ASP A 31 -12.28 -26.00 -14.89
C ASP A 31 -13.40 -25.19 -15.57
N GLU A 32 -14.67 -25.49 -15.29
CA GLU A 32 -15.79 -24.66 -15.77
C GLU A 32 -15.68 -23.21 -15.27
N ALA A 33 -15.28 -23.01 -14.01
CA ALA A 33 -15.10 -21.67 -13.46
C ALA A 33 -13.92 -20.93 -14.11
N LYS A 34 -12.85 -21.62 -14.53
CA LYS A 34 -11.77 -21.00 -15.31
C LYS A 34 -12.25 -20.58 -16.69
N ASP A 35 -12.98 -21.45 -17.38
CA ASP A 35 -13.50 -21.18 -18.72
C ASP A 35 -14.46 -19.98 -18.72
N ASN A 36 -15.14 -19.74 -17.60
CA ASN A 36 -16.02 -18.58 -17.41
C ASN A 36 -15.31 -17.34 -16.81
N GLU A 37 -14.00 -17.39 -16.58
CA GLU A 37 -13.23 -16.33 -15.89
C GLU A 37 -13.73 -16.01 -14.46
N GLU A 38 -14.31 -17.01 -13.78
CA GLU A 38 -14.91 -16.94 -12.44
C GLU A 38 -13.91 -17.26 -11.31
N ILE A 39 -12.62 -17.42 -11.64
CA ILE A 39 -11.52 -17.60 -10.69
C ILE A 39 -10.57 -16.43 -10.78
N VAL A 40 -10.30 -15.79 -9.64
CA VAL A 40 -9.37 -14.65 -9.57
C VAL A 40 -8.23 -14.89 -8.58
N PRO A 41 -7.02 -14.40 -8.90
CA PRO A 41 -5.93 -14.38 -7.94
C PRO A 41 -6.09 -13.23 -6.95
N LEU A 42 -5.99 -13.54 -5.66
CA LEU A 42 -5.83 -12.58 -4.58
C LEU A 42 -4.43 -12.68 -3.97
N ALA A 43 -3.86 -11.54 -3.57
CA ALA A 43 -2.68 -11.57 -2.72
C ALA A 43 -3.05 -12.09 -1.33
N ASP A 44 -2.11 -12.78 -0.68
CA ASP A 44 -2.38 -13.37 0.63
C ASP A 44 -2.67 -12.31 1.70
N SER A 45 -3.63 -12.60 2.57
CA SER A 45 -4.16 -11.70 3.60
C SER A 45 -4.37 -12.44 4.91
N GLU A 46 -4.67 -11.70 5.98
CA GLU A 46 -4.88 -12.30 7.30
C GLU A 46 -6.10 -13.22 7.32
N THR A 47 -7.20 -12.82 6.67
CA THR A 47 -8.39 -13.65 6.52
C THR A 47 -8.08 -14.98 5.82
N LEU A 48 -7.31 -14.95 4.73
CA LEU A 48 -6.95 -16.16 4.00
C LEU A 48 -6.01 -17.06 4.82
N ARG A 49 -5.09 -16.48 5.61
CA ARG A 49 -4.26 -17.24 6.56
C ARG A 49 -5.10 -17.91 7.64
N MET A 50 -6.07 -17.20 8.22
CA MET A 50 -6.96 -17.76 9.23
C MET A 50 -7.80 -18.91 8.69
N ILE A 51 -8.33 -18.79 7.47
CA ILE A 51 -9.09 -19.88 6.82
C ILE A 51 -8.23 -21.15 6.70
N ARG A 52 -6.99 -21.01 6.21
CA ARG A 52 -6.06 -22.14 6.10
C ARG A 52 -5.74 -22.76 7.46
N ASP A 53 -5.53 -21.93 8.48
CA ASP A 53 -5.29 -22.42 9.85
C ASP A 53 -6.49 -23.18 10.42
N ILE A 54 -7.71 -22.67 10.23
CA ILE A 54 -8.96 -23.34 10.65
C ILE A 54 -9.13 -24.71 9.97
N ARG A 55 -8.75 -24.81 8.68
CA ARG A 55 -8.77 -26.08 7.93
C ARG A 55 -7.60 -27.00 8.24
N GLY A 56 -6.61 -26.55 9.02
CA GLY A 56 -5.39 -27.33 9.28
C GLY A 56 -4.50 -27.49 8.05
N ASP A 57 -4.58 -26.57 7.07
CA ASP A 57 -3.74 -26.58 5.88
C ASP A 57 -2.29 -26.22 6.25
N LYS A 58 -1.39 -27.20 6.04
CA LYS A 58 0.04 -27.09 6.35
C LYS A 58 0.87 -26.60 5.17
N THR A 59 0.25 -26.23 4.06
CA THR A 59 0.93 -25.77 2.86
C THR A 59 1.80 -24.54 3.15
N THR A 60 3.08 -24.64 2.80
CA THR A 60 4.06 -23.58 3.01
C THR A 60 4.34 -22.79 1.73
N GLU A 61 4.73 -21.52 1.87
CA GLU A 61 5.17 -20.70 0.73
C GLU A 61 6.36 -21.32 -0.01
N LYS A 62 7.22 -22.05 0.71
CA LYS A 62 8.39 -22.75 0.14
C LYS A 62 7.97 -23.89 -0.79
N GLU A 63 6.94 -24.63 -0.42
CA GLU A 63 6.39 -25.70 -1.27
C GLU A 63 5.79 -25.11 -2.55
N ILE A 64 4.97 -24.07 -2.45
CA ILE A 64 4.38 -23.37 -3.60
C ILE A 64 5.49 -22.83 -4.52
N PHE A 65 6.52 -22.21 -3.95
CA PHE A 65 7.68 -21.72 -4.71
C PHE A 65 8.41 -22.86 -5.45
N ASN A 66 8.61 -24.00 -4.80
CA ASN A 66 9.25 -25.16 -5.41
C ASN A 66 8.43 -25.72 -6.58
N ILE A 67 7.10 -25.79 -6.46
CA ILE A 67 6.21 -26.23 -7.53
C ILE A 67 6.34 -25.27 -8.73
N LYS A 68 6.25 -23.95 -8.51
CA LYS A 68 6.44 -22.94 -9.56
C LYS A 68 7.81 -23.04 -10.23
N ARG A 69 8.88 -23.29 -9.46
CA ARG A 69 10.23 -23.51 -10.01
C ARG A 69 10.28 -24.75 -10.89
N GLN A 70 9.63 -25.83 -10.51
CA GLN A 70 9.54 -27.04 -11.33
C GLN A 70 8.77 -26.80 -12.62
N ILE A 71 7.64 -26.10 -12.57
CA ILE A 71 6.86 -25.69 -13.75
C ILE A 71 7.77 -24.93 -14.75
N ASN A 72 8.50 -23.93 -14.27
CA ASN A 72 9.40 -23.14 -15.12
C ASN A 72 10.53 -24.00 -15.72
N LYS A 73 11.08 -24.94 -14.94
CA LYS A 73 12.09 -25.87 -15.44
C LYS A 73 11.55 -26.75 -16.56
N VAL A 74 10.33 -27.30 -16.41
CA VAL A 74 9.70 -28.17 -17.41
C VAL A 74 9.35 -27.39 -18.67
N LYS A 75 8.85 -26.14 -18.55
CA LYS A 75 8.59 -25.27 -19.70
C LYS A 75 9.83 -24.99 -20.55
N GLY A 76 11.01 -24.90 -19.93
CA GLY A 76 12.27 -24.66 -20.63
C GLY A 76 12.81 -25.87 -21.42
N LEU A 77 12.24 -27.07 -21.23
CA LEU A 77 12.67 -28.28 -21.92
C LEU A 77 11.91 -28.42 -23.25
N LYS A 78 12.61 -28.34 -24.38
CA LYS A 78 12.07 -28.46 -25.75
C LYS A 78 11.71 -29.91 -26.15
N ASN A 79 10.99 -30.66 -25.30
CA ASN A 79 10.55 -32.03 -25.60
C ASN A 79 9.01 -32.13 -25.66
N SER A 80 8.50 -32.91 -26.61
CA SER A 80 7.08 -33.10 -26.94
C SER A 80 6.25 -33.84 -25.88
N ASN A 81 6.86 -34.47 -24.88
CA ASN A 81 6.18 -35.25 -23.82
C ASN A 81 6.06 -34.53 -22.47
N ASN A 82 6.20 -33.20 -22.43
CA ASN A 82 6.14 -32.43 -21.17
C ASN A 82 4.72 -31.99 -20.76
N ALA A 83 3.71 -32.20 -21.62
CA ALA A 83 2.35 -31.68 -21.41
C ALA A 83 1.67 -32.29 -20.17
N ASP A 84 1.76 -33.61 -19.99
CA ASP A 84 1.09 -34.29 -18.87
C ASP A 84 1.73 -33.90 -17.52
N LYS A 85 3.06 -33.85 -17.47
CA LYS A 85 3.79 -33.40 -16.29
C LYS A 85 3.49 -31.94 -15.93
N LEU A 86 3.32 -31.08 -16.94
CA LEU A 86 2.90 -29.70 -16.71
C LEU A 86 1.49 -29.66 -16.13
N ARG A 87 0.56 -30.45 -16.67
CA ARG A 87 -0.81 -30.54 -16.16
C ARG A 87 -0.84 -30.99 -14.70
N GLU A 88 -0.09 -32.03 -14.34
CA GLU A 88 0.03 -32.50 -12.95
C GLU A 88 0.57 -31.42 -12.01
N LEU A 89 1.63 -30.71 -12.40
CA LEU A 89 2.21 -29.63 -11.59
C LEU A 89 1.26 -28.44 -11.43
N TYR A 90 0.49 -28.11 -12.47
CA TYR A 90 -0.53 -27.06 -12.40
C TYR A 90 -1.69 -27.45 -11.48
N ASN A 91 -2.17 -28.69 -11.57
CA ASN A 91 -3.21 -29.21 -10.68
C ASN A 91 -2.74 -29.23 -9.22
N LEU A 92 -1.49 -29.64 -8.97
CA LEU A 92 -0.91 -29.58 -7.64
C LEU A 92 -0.77 -28.14 -7.14
N LEU A 93 -0.33 -27.21 -7.98
CA LEU A 93 -0.25 -25.79 -7.61
C LEU A 93 -1.63 -25.23 -7.25
N GLU A 94 -2.64 -25.60 -8.02
CA GLU A 94 -4.02 -25.21 -7.79
C GLU A 94 -4.55 -25.75 -6.47
N GLU A 95 -4.44 -27.05 -6.22
CA GLU A 95 -4.84 -27.69 -4.96
C GLU A 95 -4.23 -26.97 -3.74
N LYS A 96 -2.98 -26.51 -3.85
CA LYS A 96 -2.24 -25.84 -2.78
C LYS A 96 -2.51 -24.34 -2.66
N THR A 97 -3.13 -23.71 -3.66
CA THR A 97 -3.36 -22.25 -3.68
C THR A 97 -4.83 -21.86 -3.72
N PHE A 98 -5.72 -22.80 -4.02
CA PHE A 98 -7.16 -22.59 -4.05
C PHE A 98 -7.74 -22.46 -2.65
N THR A 99 -8.61 -21.49 -2.44
CA THR A 99 -9.31 -21.27 -1.17
C THR A 99 -10.80 -21.20 -1.45
N ASP A 100 -11.42 -22.37 -1.54
CA ASP A 100 -12.84 -22.51 -1.86
C ASP A 100 -13.75 -21.93 -0.75
N ASP A 101 -13.25 -21.91 0.49
CA ASP A 101 -13.88 -21.29 1.66
C ASP A 101 -14.12 -19.77 1.54
N TYR A 102 -13.54 -19.11 0.53
CA TYR A 102 -13.63 -17.67 0.31
C TYR A 102 -14.30 -17.39 -1.05
N LEU A 103 -15.54 -16.91 -1.02
CA LEU A 103 -16.33 -16.61 -2.21
C LEU A 103 -16.56 -15.11 -2.34
N SER A 104 -16.11 -14.50 -3.44
CA SER A 104 -16.47 -13.12 -3.80
C SER A 104 -17.69 -13.13 -4.70
N VAL A 105 -18.74 -12.40 -4.33
CA VAL A 105 -19.96 -12.28 -5.15
C VAL A 105 -20.09 -10.84 -5.64
N VAL A 106 -20.19 -10.67 -6.96
CA VAL A 106 -20.51 -9.39 -7.61
C VAL A 106 -22.03 -9.31 -7.77
N PHE A 107 -22.67 -8.32 -7.15
CA PHE A 107 -24.11 -8.18 -7.18
C PHE A 107 -24.57 -7.37 -8.39
N ASP A 108 -25.35 -8.01 -9.26
CA ASP A 108 -25.90 -7.36 -10.45
C ASP A 108 -27.12 -6.48 -10.15
N ASN A 109 -27.78 -6.68 -8.99
CA ASN A 109 -28.85 -5.83 -8.50
C ASN A 109 -29.16 -6.02 -7.01
N ILE A 110 -29.96 -5.10 -6.45
CA ILE A 110 -30.38 -5.09 -5.03
C ILE A 110 -31.26 -6.29 -4.66
N ALA A 111 -32.06 -6.82 -5.59
CA ALA A 111 -32.92 -7.97 -5.31
C ALA A 111 -32.08 -9.23 -5.04
N ASP A 112 -31.00 -9.44 -5.81
CA ASP A 112 -30.05 -10.52 -5.59
C ASP A 112 -29.33 -10.37 -4.23
N TRP A 113 -28.93 -9.15 -3.88
CA TRP A 113 -28.36 -8.85 -2.56
C TRP A 113 -29.29 -9.27 -1.42
N ASN A 114 -30.57 -8.88 -1.50
CA ASN A 114 -31.57 -9.24 -0.50
C ASN A 114 -31.79 -10.77 -0.44
N ARG A 115 -31.73 -11.45 -1.58
CA ARG A 115 -31.87 -12.92 -1.66
C ARG A 115 -30.68 -13.65 -1.02
N PHE A 116 -29.46 -13.17 -1.22
CA PHE A 116 -28.24 -13.72 -0.60
C PHE A 116 -28.20 -13.57 0.92
N ASN A 117 -28.78 -12.48 1.44
CA ASN A 117 -28.82 -12.20 2.87
C ASN A 117 -30.10 -12.71 3.56
N SER A 118 -30.96 -13.44 2.84
CA SER A 118 -32.22 -13.95 3.38
C SER A 118 -32.00 -15.10 4.36
N LYS A 119 -32.41 -14.92 5.63
CA LYS A 119 -32.38 -16.01 6.64
C LYS A 119 -33.27 -17.20 6.26
N LYS A 120 -34.31 -16.99 5.46
CA LYS A 120 -35.27 -18.02 5.04
C LYS A 120 -34.74 -18.88 3.90
N ASN A 121 -33.80 -18.36 3.12
CA ASN A 121 -33.35 -18.98 1.89
C ASN A 121 -31.81 -18.99 1.85
N PRO A 122 -31.16 -19.95 2.52
CA PRO A 122 -29.70 -20.08 2.46
C PRO A 122 -29.20 -20.26 1.02
N ILE A 123 -27.98 -19.80 0.76
CA ILE A 123 -27.32 -19.97 -0.54
C ILE A 123 -26.39 -21.17 -0.46
N PHE A 124 -26.52 -22.05 -1.45
CA PHE A 124 -25.65 -23.21 -1.63
C PHE A 124 -24.80 -23.05 -2.89
N PHE A 125 -23.52 -23.31 -2.74
CA PHE A 125 -22.53 -23.32 -3.82
C PHE A 125 -21.65 -24.55 -3.67
N ASN A 126 -21.53 -25.38 -4.70
CA ASN A 126 -20.80 -26.65 -4.67
C ASN A 126 -21.19 -27.52 -3.45
N GLY A 127 -22.49 -27.66 -3.21
CA GLY A 127 -23.05 -28.41 -2.09
C GLY A 127 -22.84 -27.80 -0.69
N ASN A 128 -22.13 -26.68 -0.56
CA ASN A 128 -21.82 -26.04 0.71
C ASN A 128 -22.67 -24.79 0.93
N GLN A 129 -23.11 -24.56 2.16
CA GLN A 129 -23.81 -23.33 2.52
C GLN A 129 -22.80 -22.18 2.71
N TYR A 130 -23.07 -21.03 2.09
CA TYR A 130 -22.28 -19.81 2.28
C TYR A 130 -23.05 -18.74 3.05
N VAL A 131 -22.33 -17.97 3.86
CA VAL A 131 -22.84 -16.85 4.64
C VAL A 131 -21.98 -15.62 4.45
N ARG A 132 -22.59 -14.43 4.56
CA ARG A 132 -21.89 -13.16 4.41
C ARG A 132 -20.80 -13.05 5.48
N LEU A 133 -19.58 -12.82 5.03
CA LEU A 133 -18.44 -12.57 5.91
C LEU A 133 -18.20 -11.07 6.07
N ILE A 134 -17.91 -10.38 4.97
CA ILE A 134 -17.49 -8.97 5.00
C ILE A 134 -17.57 -8.25 3.64
N GLY A 135 -17.88 -6.96 3.66
CA GLY A 135 -17.69 -6.05 2.53
C GLY A 135 -16.41 -5.24 2.72
N THR A 136 -15.46 -5.37 1.80
CA THR A 136 -14.27 -4.49 1.78
C THR A 136 -14.64 -3.15 1.15
N ASN A 137 -13.99 -2.05 1.53
CA ASN A 137 -14.28 -0.73 0.95
C ASN A 137 -14.16 -0.70 -0.57
N GLY A 138 -13.14 -1.38 -1.13
CA GLY A 138 -12.98 -1.52 -2.57
C GLY A 138 -14.02 -2.44 -3.19
N GLY A 139 -14.38 -3.53 -2.52
CA GLY A 139 -15.43 -4.44 -2.97
C GLY A 139 -16.79 -3.76 -3.04
N VAL A 140 -17.22 -3.10 -1.97
CA VAL A 140 -18.53 -2.43 -1.90
C VAL A 140 -18.69 -1.34 -2.97
N LYS A 141 -17.61 -0.60 -3.30
CA LYS A 141 -17.63 0.38 -4.40
C LYS A 141 -17.80 -0.24 -5.79
N ASN A 142 -17.56 -1.55 -5.92
CA ASN A 142 -17.70 -2.34 -7.13
C ASN A 142 -18.72 -3.47 -6.94
N ASP A 143 -19.73 -3.25 -6.08
CA ASP A 143 -20.82 -4.18 -5.80
C ASP A 143 -20.39 -5.60 -5.43
N THR A 144 -19.20 -5.76 -4.86
CA THR A 144 -18.59 -7.04 -4.51
C THR A 144 -18.57 -7.25 -2.99
N VAL A 145 -19.09 -8.38 -2.51
CA VAL A 145 -19.08 -8.76 -1.09
C VAL A 145 -18.52 -10.17 -0.92
N ILE A 146 -17.84 -10.41 0.21
CA ILE A 146 -17.19 -11.67 0.52
C ILE A 146 -18.11 -12.52 1.39
N PHE A 147 -18.22 -13.79 1.02
CA PHE A 147 -18.91 -14.86 1.71
C PHE A 147 -17.90 -15.95 2.09
N CYS A 148 -18.20 -16.69 3.15
CA CYS A 148 -17.45 -17.88 3.52
C CYS A 148 -18.39 -19.06 3.77
N LYS A 149 -17.84 -20.27 3.78
CA LYS A 149 -18.63 -21.45 4.16
C LYS A 149 -19.12 -21.34 5.61
N LYS A 150 -20.34 -21.83 5.84
CA LYS A 150 -21.05 -21.72 7.13
C LYS A 150 -20.35 -22.49 8.25
N ASP A 151 -19.69 -23.60 7.94
CA ASP A 151 -19.01 -24.47 8.91
C ASP A 151 -17.79 -23.81 9.57
N ILE A 152 -17.09 -22.90 8.86
CA ILE A 152 -15.96 -22.14 9.40
C ILE A 152 -16.35 -20.75 9.93
N TYR A 153 -17.55 -20.27 9.63
CA TYR A 153 -17.95 -18.88 9.87
C TYR A 153 -17.80 -18.47 11.34
N GLU A 154 -18.24 -19.29 12.29
CA GLU A 154 -18.26 -18.90 13.71
C GLU A 154 -16.86 -18.71 14.26
N GLU A 155 -15.94 -19.63 13.95
CA GLU A 155 -14.55 -19.52 14.36
C GLU A 155 -13.83 -18.38 13.63
N LEU A 156 -14.07 -18.22 12.32
CA LEU A 156 -13.49 -17.11 11.55
C LEU A 156 -13.99 -15.75 12.06
N ASP A 157 -15.28 -15.61 12.35
CA ASP A 157 -15.87 -14.38 12.89
C ASP A 157 -15.33 -14.07 14.29
N ARG A 158 -15.21 -15.10 15.16
CA ARG A 158 -14.61 -14.96 16.49
C ARG A 158 -13.20 -14.41 16.40
N ARG A 159 -12.35 -15.00 15.53
CA ARG A 159 -10.99 -14.52 15.29
C ARG A 159 -10.99 -13.11 14.74
N LEU A 160 -11.80 -12.81 13.72
CA LEU A 160 -11.89 -11.47 13.14
C LEU A 160 -12.36 -10.40 14.13
N ASN A 161 -13.17 -10.75 15.14
CA ASN A 161 -13.56 -9.83 16.21
C ASN A 161 -12.45 -9.59 17.24
N ASN A 162 -11.44 -10.46 17.30
CA ASN A 162 -10.23 -10.34 18.11
C ASN A 162 -10.44 -9.90 19.56
N GLY A 163 -11.39 -10.50 20.28
CA GLY A 163 -11.62 -10.21 21.70
C GLY A 163 -12.12 -8.79 22.02
N ARG A 164 -12.50 -7.97 21.02
CA ARG A 164 -13.03 -6.63 21.28
C ARG A 164 -14.23 -6.65 22.22
N ASN A 165 -14.41 -5.61 23.04
CA ASN A 165 -15.61 -5.44 23.84
C ASN A 165 -16.87 -5.25 22.95
N PRO A 166 -17.84 -6.18 22.96
CA PRO A 166 -19.03 -6.08 22.11
C PRO A 166 -20.01 -4.98 22.54
N LYS A 167 -19.89 -4.45 23.77
CA LYS A 167 -20.74 -3.36 24.28
C LYS A 167 -20.36 -1.99 23.71
N LYS A 168 -19.16 -1.84 23.16
CA LYS A 168 -18.72 -0.60 22.50
C LYS A 168 -19.48 -0.40 21.20
N LYS A 169 -20.13 0.76 21.08
CA LYS A 169 -20.93 1.12 19.91
C LYS A 169 -20.06 1.79 18.85
N TYR A 170 -20.17 1.31 17.62
CA TYR A 170 -19.49 1.86 16.46
C TYR A 170 -20.49 2.13 15.34
N VAL A 171 -20.21 3.12 14.50
CA VAL A 171 -20.96 3.32 13.26
C VAL A 171 -20.79 2.06 12.39
N PRO A 172 -21.88 1.36 11.97
CA PRO A 172 -21.77 0.07 11.28
C PRO A 172 -20.82 0.07 10.08
N ALA A 173 -20.89 1.11 9.25
CA ALA A 173 -20.00 1.26 8.10
C ALA A 173 -18.52 1.40 8.49
N LYS A 174 -18.21 2.15 9.56
CA LYS A 174 -16.83 2.26 10.09
C LYS A 174 -16.35 0.92 10.63
N PHE A 175 -17.18 0.24 11.42
CA PHE A 175 -16.85 -1.06 11.99
C PHE A 175 -16.53 -2.09 10.89
N GLU A 176 -17.38 -2.20 9.88
CA GLU A 176 -17.16 -3.10 8.74
C GLU A 176 -15.85 -2.76 8.00
N SER A 177 -15.60 -1.47 7.75
CA SER A 177 -14.36 -1.02 7.11
C SER A 177 -13.10 -1.39 7.90
N TYR A 178 -13.17 -1.35 9.24
CA TYR A 178 -12.05 -1.71 10.11
C TYR A 178 -11.85 -3.22 10.19
N LYS A 179 -12.94 -3.99 10.21
CA LYS A 179 -12.87 -5.46 10.20
C LYS A 179 -12.28 -5.95 8.87
N ALA A 180 -12.57 -5.24 7.77
CA ALA A 180 -12.09 -5.54 6.43
C ALA A 180 -10.57 -5.32 6.24
N LEU A 181 -9.89 -4.71 7.21
CA LEU A 181 -8.43 -4.57 7.19
C LEU A 181 -7.74 -5.94 7.13
N SER A 182 -8.34 -6.97 7.73
CA SER A 182 -7.88 -8.37 7.68
C SER A 182 -7.78 -8.94 6.26
N CYS A 183 -8.57 -8.42 5.31
CA CYS A 183 -8.54 -8.82 3.91
C CYS A 183 -7.45 -8.08 3.10
N SER A 184 -6.69 -7.17 3.71
CA SER A 184 -5.62 -6.44 3.01
C SER A 184 -4.44 -7.35 2.72
N ALA A 185 -3.96 -7.30 1.48
CA ALA A 185 -2.71 -7.94 1.06
C ALA A 185 -1.57 -7.50 1.98
N SER A 186 -0.94 -8.46 2.65
CA SER A 186 0.11 -8.17 3.63
C SER A 186 0.95 -9.39 3.96
N VAL A 187 2.22 -9.15 4.29
CA VAL A 187 3.22 -10.19 4.62
C VAL A 187 3.46 -10.19 6.13
N PRO A 188 3.29 -11.32 6.84
CA PRO A 188 3.66 -11.43 8.25
C PRO A 188 5.15 -11.17 8.47
N VAL A 189 5.47 -10.44 9.53
CA VAL A 189 6.84 -10.10 9.92
C VAL A 189 7.10 -10.50 11.38
N THR A 190 8.35 -10.40 11.83
CA THR A 190 8.71 -10.63 13.23
C THR A 190 7.87 -9.75 14.14
N GLN A 191 7.29 -10.33 15.20
CA GLN A 191 6.57 -9.57 16.20
C GLN A 191 7.51 -8.64 16.99
N PRO A 192 7.08 -7.40 17.29
CA PRO A 192 7.84 -6.46 18.12
C PRO A 192 8.00 -7.00 19.56
N ARG A 193 9.09 -6.63 20.25
CA ARG A 193 9.29 -7.02 21.67
C ARG A 193 8.28 -6.35 22.59
N GLY A 194 7.95 -5.10 22.27
CA GLY A 194 6.93 -4.32 22.96
C GLY A 194 6.29 -3.32 22.02
N VAL A 195 5.02 -3.05 22.25
CA VAL A 195 4.22 -2.06 21.53
C VAL A 195 3.75 -1.02 22.53
N LEU A 196 3.85 0.25 22.17
CA LEU A 196 3.27 1.35 22.92
C LEU A 196 2.18 1.99 22.07
N VAL A 197 1.01 2.23 22.67
CA VAL A 197 -0.05 3.01 22.05
C VAL A 197 -0.15 4.32 22.79
N ILE A 198 -0.01 5.44 22.07
CA ILE A 198 -0.15 6.79 22.62
C ILE A 198 -1.33 7.52 21.97
N LYS A 199 -1.82 8.57 22.61
CA LYS A 199 -2.73 9.50 21.92
C LYS A 199 -1.94 10.33 20.91
N ASP A 200 -2.61 10.79 19.86
CA ASP A 200 -2.00 11.74 18.94
C ASP A 200 -1.91 13.13 19.59
N GLY A 201 -0.88 13.88 19.20
CA GLY A 201 -0.72 15.26 19.61
C GLY A 201 -1.63 16.18 18.81
N VAL A 202 -2.05 17.28 19.44
CA VAL A 202 -2.91 18.28 18.82
C VAL A 202 -2.24 19.65 18.92
N THR A 203 -2.23 20.37 17.81
CA THR A 203 -1.76 21.75 17.71
C THR A 203 -2.93 22.69 17.43
N PHE A 204 -2.83 23.91 17.96
CA PHE A 204 -3.81 24.98 17.77
C PHE A 204 -3.12 26.18 17.14
N PHE A 205 -3.64 26.66 16.01
CA PHE A 205 -3.10 27.82 15.31
C PHE A 205 -4.21 28.49 14.49
N LYS A 206 -3.90 29.66 13.94
CA LYS A 206 -4.83 30.41 13.07
C LYS A 206 -4.35 30.37 11.63
N ASP A 207 -5.28 30.22 10.71
CA ASP A 207 -4.98 30.33 9.28
C ASP A 207 -6.11 30.96 8.49
N LYS A 208 -5.81 31.27 7.23
CA LYS A 208 -6.78 31.69 6.24
C LYS A 208 -7.44 30.45 5.62
N VAL A 209 -8.76 30.40 5.64
CA VAL A 209 -9.53 29.27 5.12
C VAL A 209 -10.62 29.73 4.15
N LEU A 210 -11.04 28.81 3.29
CA LEU A 210 -12.24 28.92 2.50
C LEU A 210 -13.33 28.08 3.17
N GLN A 211 -14.36 28.75 3.69
CA GLN A 211 -15.50 28.10 4.31
C GLN A 211 -16.59 27.88 3.26
N LEU A 212 -17.01 26.62 3.11
CA LEU A 212 -18.14 26.22 2.28
C LEU A 212 -19.35 25.95 3.18
N THR A 213 -20.44 26.66 2.95
CA THR A 213 -21.72 26.45 3.66
C THR A 213 -22.83 26.17 2.66
N ASP A 214 -23.74 25.25 3.00
CA ASP A 214 -24.97 25.00 2.23
C ASP A 214 -25.85 26.26 2.30
N ASP A 215 -26.31 26.75 1.15
CA ASP A 215 -27.18 27.94 1.07
C ASP A 215 -28.67 27.62 1.35
N GLY A 216 -28.99 26.34 1.60
CA GLY A 216 -30.35 25.84 1.85
C GLY A 216 -31.24 25.80 0.60
N LYS A 217 -30.70 26.13 -0.57
CA LYS A 217 -31.37 26.19 -1.88
C LYS A 217 -30.74 25.23 -2.89
N GLY A 218 -29.87 24.33 -2.43
CA GLY A 218 -29.14 23.38 -3.28
C GLY A 218 -27.86 23.93 -3.89
N GLY A 219 -27.39 25.10 -3.41
CA GLY A 219 -26.10 25.69 -3.73
C GLY A 219 -25.15 25.75 -2.53
N PHE A 220 -24.00 26.40 -2.72
CA PHE A 220 -23.00 26.60 -1.68
C PHE A 220 -22.54 28.06 -1.67
N GLU A 221 -22.42 28.63 -0.48
CA GLU A 221 -21.75 29.91 -0.27
C GLU A 221 -20.28 29.65 0.07
N LEU A 222 -19.39 30.37 -0.62
CA LEU A 222 -17.95 30.33 -0.39
C LEU A 222 -17.50 31.61 0.29
N ASN A 223 -17.10 31.51 1.55
CA ASN A 223 -16.64 32.64 2.34
C ASN A 223 -15.15 32.50 2.65
N GLN A 224 -14.39 33.55 2.36
CA GLN A 224 -13.00 33.62 2.80
C GLN A 224 -12.96 34.11 4.24
N VAL A 225 -12.42 33.28 5.13
CA VAL A 225 -12.29 33.61 6.56
C VAL A 225 -10.81 33.70 6.90
N ASP A 226 -10.37 34.90 7.25
CA ASP A 226 -9.04 35.13 7.78
C ASP A 226 -9.02 34.81 9.28
N ASN A 227 -7.87 34.36 9.80
CA ASN A 227 -7.66 34.07 11.22
C ASN A 227 -8.61 33.00 11.83
N TYR A 228 -9.02 32.02 11.04
CA TYR A 228 -9.84 30.90 11.50
C TYR A 228 -9.05 30.01 12.48
N ASN A 229 -9.65 29.65 13.61
CA ASN A 229 -9.02 28.78 14.60
C ASN A 229 -9.04 27.34 14.13
N ILE A 230 -7.87 26.71 14.09
CA ILE A 230 -7.71 25.34 13.62
C ILE A 230 -7.13 24.49 14.74
N GLU A 231 -7.82 23.39 15.00
CA GLU A 231 -7.37 22.29 15.84
C GLU A 231 -6.93 21.15 14.91
N ARG A 232 -5.70 20.66 15.07
CA ARG A 232 -5.19 19.60 14.21
C ARG A 232 -4.38 18.54 14.93
N GLN A 233 -4.72 17.28 14.63
CA GLN A 233 -3.87 16.11 14.86
C GLN A 233 -2.77 16.04 13.80
N PHE A 234 -1.51 15.97 14.22
CA PHE A 234 -0.37 16.08 13.30
C PHE A 234 0.31 14.75 12.98
N ALA A 235 -0.14 13.63 13.55
CA ALA A 235 0.38 12.30 13.26
C ALA A 235 -0.74 11.28 12.96
N ASP A 236 -1.83 11.70 12.30
CA ASP A 236 -2.95 10.80 11.98
C ASP A 236 -2.53 9.70 11.01
N GLY A 237 -2.51 8.46 11.51
CA GLY A 237 -2.05 7.28 10.79
C GLY A 237 -0.52 7.07 10.85
N CYS A 238 0.22 7.87 11.62
CA CYS A 238 1.67 7.87 11.68
C CYS A 238 2.22 7.43 13.05
N GLY A 239 3.22 6.56 13.07
CA GLY A 239 3.91 6.09 14.27
C GLY A 239 5.41 5.87 14.06
N MET A 240 6.07 5.26 15.04
CA MET A 240 7.52 5.07 15.05
C MET A 240 7.89 3.59 15.20
N ILE A 241 8.99 3.20 14.56
CA ILE A 241 9.61 1.88 14.70
C ILE A 241 11.10 2.03 15.03
N SER A 242 11.62 1.19 15.92
CA SER A 242 13.04 1.15 16.26
C SER A 242 13.89 0.76 15.04
N LYS A 243 15.14 1.22 15.00
CA LYS A 243 16.07 0.85 13.92
C LYS A 243 16.25 -0.66 13.82
N GLU A 244 16.38 -1.32 14.96
CA GLU A 244 16.63 -2.75 15.07
C GLU A 244 15.46 -3.56 14.52
N LEU A 245 14.21 -3.20 14.88
CA LEU A 245 13.03 -3.87 14.33
C LEU A 245 12.84 -3.56 12.85
N SER A 246 13.11 -2.31 12.43
CA SER A 246 13.05 -1.89 11.03
C SER A 246 13.98 -2.71 10.13
N GLU A 247 15.24 -2.89 10.55
CA GLU A 247 16.21 -3.72 9.82
C GLU A 247 15.79 -5.19 9.82
N LYS A 248 15.23 -5.69 10.92
CA LYS A 248 14.69 -7.06 10.98
C LYS A 248 13.53 -7.26 10.01
N TRP A 249 12.59 -6.33 9.94
CA TRP A 249 11.49 -6.37 8.98
C TRP A 249 11.98 -6.24 7.53
N CYS A 250 13.04 -5.47 7.29
CA CYS A 250 13.70 -5.42 5.98
C CYS A 250 14.17 -6.83 5.53
N VAL A 251 14.80 -7.58 6.44
CA VAL A 251 15.22 -8.97 6.21
C VAL A 251 14.03 -9.91 6.03
N ASP A 252 13.02 -9.82 6.88
CA ASP A 252 11.78 -10.61 6.77
C ASP A 252 11.10 -10.38 5.42
N LEU A 253 11.20 -9.15 4.91
CA LEU A 253 10.69 -8.73 3.61
C LEU A 253 11.62 -9.03 2.43
N GLY A 254 12.64 -9.87 2.64
CA GLY A 254 13.49 -10.39 1.57
C GLY A 254 14.52 -9.39 1.02
N HIS A 255 14.74 -8.28 1.72
CA HIS A 255 15.73 -7.25 1.41
C HIS A 255 16.96 -7.42 2.31
N TYR A 256 17.80 -8.41 2.00
CA TYR A 256 18.96 -8.76 2.83
C TYR A 256 20.18 -9.17 1.99
N THR A 257 21.35 -8.78 2.46
CA THR A 257 22.63 -9.35 2.04
C THR A 257 23.07 -10.41 3.05
N LYS A 258 24.14 -11.12 2.72
CA LYS A 258 24.80 -12.02 3.66
C LYS A 258 26.13 -11.43 4.06
N ASP A 259 26.40 -11.41 5.36
CA ASP A 259 27.71 -11.06 5.88
C ASP A 259 28.75 -12.19 5.66
N GLU A 260 29.98 -11.95 6.11
CA GLU A 260 31.10 -12.91 6.06
C GLU A 260 30.79 -14.26 6.74
N ASN A 261 29.84 -14.27 7.68
CA ASN A 261 29.40 -15.46 8.42
C ASN A 261 28.13 -16.09 7.81
N ASN A 262 27.75 -15.70 6.59
CA ASN A 262 26.55 -16.18 5.88
C ASN A 262 25.23 -15.87 6.62
N LYS A 263 25.24 -14.90 7.56
CA LYS A 263 24.05 -14.42 8.29
C LYS A 263 23.36 -13.32 7.47
N LYS A 264 22.03 -13.35 7.47
CA LYS A 264 21.22 -12.33 6.79
C LYS A 264 21.27 -11.01 7.54
N VAL A 265 21.62 -9.94 6.84
CA VAL A 265 21.63 -8.56 7.34
C VAL A 265 20.87 -7.66 6.37
N ALA A 266 20.20 -6.63 6.88
CA ALA A 266 19.37 -5.75 6.05
C ALA A 266 20.19 -5.08 4.94
N GLU A 267 19.66 -5.05 3.70
CA GLU A 267 20.29 -4.36 2.57
C GLU A 267 20.36 -2.83 2.75
N TYR A 268 19.43 -2.30 3.54
CA TYR A 268 19.30 -0.90 3.89
C TYR A 268 18.38 -0.78 5.12
N THR A 269 18.43 0.36 5.82
CA THR A 269 17.45 0.72 6.85
C THR A 269 16.25 1.40 6.17
N PRO A 270 15.04 0.81 6.15
CA PRO A 270 13.90 1.42 5.48
C PRO A 270 13.41 2.67 6.21
N SER A 271 12.95 3.67 5.45
CA SER A 271 12.35 4.87 6.04
C SER A 271 11.07 4.59 6.82
N GLY A 272 10.28 3.59 6.40
CA GLY A 272 9.06 3.20 7.08
C GLY A 272 8.33 2.04 6.43
N PHE A 273 7.22 1.65 7.07
CA PHE A 273 6.39 0.51 6.69
C PHE A 273 4.92 0.84 6.87
N ASN A 274 4.09 0.40 5.93
CA ASN A 274 2.65 0.38 6.09
C ASN A 274 2.24 -0.92 6.81
N ILE A 275 1.80 -0.81 8.05
CA ILE A 275 1.55 -1.96 8.93
C ILE A 275 0.09 -2.37 8.96
N ARG A 276 -0.14 -3.66 9.20
CA ARG A 276 -1.44 -4.27 9.46
C ARG A 276 -1.34 -5.16 10.69
N ASN A 277 -2.37 -5.10 11.53
CA ASN A 277 -2.69 -6.08 12.56
C ASN A 277 -4.21 -5.99 12.81
N SER A 278 -4.78 -6.74 13.74
CA SER A 278 -6.20 -6.61 14.10
C SER A 278 -6.53 -5.17 14.47
N TRP A 279 -7.47 -4.55 13.76
CA TRP A 279 -7.86 -3.14 13.97
C TRP A 279 -6.74 -2.11 13.80
N THR A 280 -5.53 -2.51 13.40
CA THR A 280 -4.37 -1.63 13.28
C THR A 280 -4.03 -1.36 11.82
N LYS A 281 -3.94 -0.08 11.46
CA LYS A 281 -3.48 0.37 10.15
C LYS A 281 -2.82 1.74 10.26
N GLY A 282 -1.67 1.88 9.61
CA GLY A 282 -1.02 3.16 9.37
C GLY A 282 0.42 2.97 8.89
N MET A 283 1.15 4.08 8.81
CA MET A 283 2.59 4.11 8.56
C MET A 283 3.35 4.16 9.89
N VAL A 284 4.42 3.37 10.00
CA VAL A 284 5.45 3.56 11.03
C VAL A 284 6.76 3.89 10.36
N PHE A 285 7.47 4.87 10.90
CA PHE A 285 8.73 5.35 10.34
C PHE A 285 9.89 5.07 11.29
N THR A 286 11.05 4.74 10.71
CA THR A 286 12.23 4.45 11.50
C THR A 286 12.69 5.74 12.18
N PHE A 287 12.57 5.81 13.50
CA PHE A 287 12.85 7.03 14.26
C PHE A 287 13.61 6.71 15.55
N PRO A 288 14.64 7.50 15.90
CA PRO A 288 15.49 7.28 17.06
C PRO A 288 14.84 7.77 18.37
N PHE A 289 13.64 7.28 18.71
CA PHE A 289 12.90 7.74 19.89
C PHE A 289 13.63 7.45 21.22
N LEU A 290 14.51 6.45 21.28
CA LEU A 290 15.35 6.18 22.46
C LEU A 290 16.44 7.24 22.65
N ASP A 291 16.99 7.79 21.56
CA ASP A 291 17.93 8.89 21.63
C ASP A 291 17.20 10.15 22.10
N PHE A 292 15.96 10.36 21.64
CA PHE A 292 15.12 11.47 22.12
C PHE A 292 14.87 11.34 23.64
N ALA A 293 14.47 10.16 24.08
CA ALA A 293 14.26 9.85 25.50
C ALA A 293 15.50 10.17 26.35
N LYS A 294 16.69 9.79 25.85
CA LYS A 294 17.96 9.98 26.55
C LYS A 294 18.47 11.43 26.53
N GLU A 295 18.46 12.06 25.36
CA GLU A 295 19.17 13.31 25.09
C GLU A 295 18.29 14.56 25.25
N VAL A 296 16.98 14.42 25.08
CA VAL A 296 16.03 15.55 25.09
C VAL A 296 15.09 15.46 26.29
N ALA A 297 14.43 14.32 26.49
CA ALA A 297 13.47 14.16 27.58
C ALA A 297 14.14 13.86 28.93
N HIS A 298 15.32 13.22 28.92
CA HIS A 298 16.01 12.69 30.10
C HIS A 298 15.11 11.79 30.97
N GLU A 299 14.19 11.06 30.32
CA GLU A 299 13.12 10.26 30.93
C GLU A 299 12.87 9.05 30.03
N TYR A 300 12.54 7.90 30.63
CA TYR A 300 12.21 6.68 29.87
C TYR A 300 10.77 6.20 30.11
N MET A 301 10.08 6.75 31.10
CA MET A 301 8.72 6.38 31.43
C MET A 301 7.72 7.25 30.67
N VAL A 302 6.81 6.61 29.94
CA VAL A 302 5.78 7.26 29.13
C VAL A 302 4.41 6.72 29.50
N GLU A 303 3.39 7.59 29.56
CA GLU A 303 2.00 7.17 29.75
C GLU A 303 1.40 6.64 28.44
N ASP A 304 0.84 5.44 28.45
CA ASP A 304 0.14 4.86 27.30
C ASP A 304 -1.30 5.41 27.15
N ALA A 305 -2.03 4.95 26.13
CA ALA A 305 -3.39 5.37 25.85
C ALA A 305 -4.41 4.99 26.96
N TRP A 306 -4.07 4.03 27.81
CA TRP A 306 -4.90 3.53 28.92
C TRP A 306 -4.50 4.11 30.28
N GLY A 307 -3.47 4.96 30.34
CA GLY A 307 -3.00 5.62 31.56
C GLY A 307 -1.90 4.87 32.31
N ASN A 308 -1.31 3.82 31.73
CA ASN A 308 -0.23 3.06 32.35
C ASN A 308 1.13 3.67 32.02
N MET A 309 2.06 3.68 32.98
CA MET A 309 3.44 4.10 32.75
C MET A 309 4.29 2.95 32.19
N ILE A 310 4.84 3.14 30.99
CA ILE A 310 5.60 2.16 30.23
C ILE A 310 7.05 2.62 30.05
N ASP A 311 8.00 1.70 30.27
CA ASP A 311 9.42 1.94 29.97
C ASP A 311 9.67 1.77 28.46
N ILE A 312 9.95 2.89 27.78
CA ILE A 312 10.11 2.94 26.33
C ILE A 312 11.30 2.11 25.81
N ARG A 313 12.27 1.76 26.67
CA ARG A 313 13.42 0.91 26.29
C ARG A 313 13.01 -0.53 25.98
N LYS A 314 11.81 -0.94 26.40
CA LYS A 314 11.24 -2.27 26.13
C LYS A 314 10.34 -2.28 24.88
N VAL A 315 10.20 -1.14 24.21
CA VAL A 315 9.28 -0.93 23.08
C VAL A 315 10.07 -0.89 21.78
N ASP A 316 9.57 -1.59 20.76
CA ASP A 316 10.09 -1.49 19.39
C ASP A 316 9.17 -0.71 18.46
N LEU A 317 7.89 -0.64 18.79
CA LEU A 317 6.84 -0.08 17.95
C LEU A 317 5.97 0.88 18.76
N ILE A 318 5.88 2.14 18.32
CA ILE A 318 5.01 3.14 18.92
C ILE A 318 3.95 3.52 17.88
N ILE A 319 2.69 3.34 18.22
CA ILE A 319 1.55 3.67 17.35
C ILE A 319 0.60 4.62 18.08
N THR A 320 -0.20 5.36 17.33
CA THR A 320 -1.21 6.25 17.89
C THR A 320 -2.57 5.55 18.02
N THR A 321 -3.46 6.10 18.85
CA THR A 321 -4.85 5.64 18.98
C THR A 321 -5.65 5.74 17.68
N ASN A 322 -5.29 6.65 16.78
CA ASN A 322 -5.90 6.71 15.44
C ASN A 322 -5.39 5.59 14.51
N MET A 323 -4.27 4.92 14.80
CA MET A 323 -3.83 3.73 14.06
C MET A 323 -4.53 2.45 14.55
N LEU A 324 -4.69 2.29 15.88
CA LEU A 324 -5.43 1.18 16.49
C LEU A 324 -6.91 1.57 16.65
N LYS A 325 -7.70 1.37 15.59
CA LYS A 325 -9.06 1.93 15.42
C LYS A 325 -10.06 1.58 16.53
N LEU A 326 -9.87 0.44 17.20
CA LEU A 326 -10.70 -0.04 18.31
C LEU A 326 -9.88 -0.17 19.60
N TRP A 327 -8.87 0.68 19.83
CA TRP A 327 -8.03 0.61 21.03
C TRP A 327 -8.85 0.63 22.33
N ASP A 328 -9.95 1.40 22.33
CA ASP A 328 -10.84 1.59 23.47
C ASP A 328 -11.75 0.38 23.75
N SER A 329 -11.70 -0.67 22.92
CA SER A 329 -12.34 -1.97 23.16
C SER A 329 -11.50 -2.91 24.02
N TYR A 330 -10.27 -2.52 24.39
CA TYR A 330 -9.33 -3.32 25.16
C TYR A 330 -8.98 -2.62 26.47
N ASP A 331 -8.54 -3.40 27.46
CA ASP A 331 -8.19 -2.89 28.80
C ASP A 331 -6.75 -2.37 28.86
N SER A 332 -5.87 -2.91 28.01
CA SER A 332 -4.46 -2.52 27.89
C SER A 332 -3.87 -3.02 26.57
N ILE A 333 -2.64 -2.60 26.26
CA ILE A 333 -1.89 -3.15 25.13
C ILE A 333 -1.62 -4.66 25.29
N ASP A 334 -1.37 -5.13 26.51
CA ASP A 334 -1.14 -6.55 26.78
C ASP A 334 -2.39 -7.39 26.54
N HIS A 335 -3.58 -6.88 26.94
CA HIS A 335 -4.85 -7.54 26.62
C HIS A 335 -5.03 -7.63 25.09
N TYR A 336 -4.81 -6.54 24.36
CA TYR A 336 -4.88 -6.55 22.89
C TYR A 336 -3.92 -7.56 22.25
N LEU A 337 -2.65 -7.57 22.64
CA LEU A 337 -1.63 -8.47 22.08
C LEU A 337 -1.92 -9.93 22.40
N LYS A 338 -2.41 -10.23 23.61
CA LYS A 338 -2.86 -11.57 23.98
C LYS A 338 -4.02 -12.03 23.10
N CYS A 339 -5.04 -11.19 22.88
CA CYS A 339 -6.12 -11.52 21.96
C CYS A 339 -5.61 -11.77 20.54
N CYS A 340 -4.69 -10.93 20.05
CA CYS A 340 -4.06 -11.14 18.74
C CYS A 340 -3.40 -12.52 18.65
N GLN A 341 -2.59 -12.88 19.65
CA GLN A 341 -1.91 -14.18 19.71
C GLN A 341 -2.91 -15.35 19.71
N GLU A 342 -3.93 -15.30 20.55
CA GLU A 342 -4.95 -16.35 20.68
C GLU A 342 -5.79 -16.52 19.41
N ASN A 343 -5.98 -15.45 18.64
CA ASN A 343 -6.74 -15.46 17.39
C ASN A 343 -5.88 -15.61 16.13
N GLY A 344 -4.57 -15.83 16.30
CA GLY A 344 -3.64 -16.09 15.20
C GLY A 344 -3.18 -14.84 14.43
N TYR A 345 -3.51 -13.64 14.90
CA TYR A 345 -3.05 -12.40 14.29
C TYR A 345 -1.54 -12.22 14.45
N LYS A 346 -0.94 -11.64 13.41
CA LYS A 346 0.46 -11.22 13.39
C LYS A 346 0.55 -9.79 12.89
N TYR A 347 1.53 -9.04 13.39
CA TYR A 347 1.99 -7.86 12.67
C TYR A 347 2.42 -8.24 11.25
N CYS A 348 1.86 -7.52 10.28
CA CYS A 348 2.12 -7.71 8.87
C CYS A 348 2.47 -6.37 8.21
N VAL A 349 3.22 -6.42 7.12
CA VAL A 349 3.57 -5.26 6.31
C VAL A 349 2.87 -5.35 4.95
N ALA A 350 2.12 -4.32 4.60
CA ALA A 350 1.50 -4.16 3.28
C ALA A 350 2.43 -3.45 2.29
N LYS A 351 3.30 -2.56 2.77
CA LYS A 351 4.25 -1.79 1.95
C LYS A 351 5.49 -1.43 2.76
N ILE A 352 6.64 -1.52 2.12
CA ILE A 352 7.94 -1.04 2.64
C ILE A 352 8.37 0.17 1.80
N LEU A 353 8.92 1.21 2.43
CA LEU A 353 9.49 2.33 1.68
C LEU A 353 10.77 1.86 0.94
N PRO A 354 10.94 2.21 -0.34
CA PRO A 354 12.08 1.78 -1.12
C PRO A 354 13.39 2.39 -0.59
N LYS A 355 14.53 1.81 -0.97
CA LYS A 355 15.86 2.35 -0.66
C LYS A 355 16.08 3.73 -1.28
N GLU A 356 15.56 3.94 -2.48
CA GLU A 356 15.66 5.18 -3.26
C GLU A 356 14.32 5.51 -3.90
N LEU A 357 14.00 6.81 -3.97
CA LEU A 357 12.87 7.31 -4.75
C LEU A 357 13.27 7.44 -6.22
N GLU A 358 12.31 7.25 -7.10
CA GLU A 358 12.50 7.60 -8.51
C GLU A 358 12.79 9.09 -8.69
N THR A 359 13.30 9.45 -9.86
CA THR A 359 13.68 10.84 -10.18
C THR A 359 12.79 11.45 -11.25
N VAL A 360 12.01 10.63 -11.94
CA VAL A 360 11.19 11.02 -13.08
C VAL A 360 9.82 10.41 -12.95
N ARG A 361 8.78 11.23 -13.16
CA ARG A 361 7.38 10.81 -13.12
C ARG A 361 6.56 11.41 -14.24
N ASN A 362 5.43 10.77 -14.50
CA ASN A 362 4.44 11.30 -15.41
C ASN A 362 3.39 12.07 -14.62
N MET A 363 3.08 13.27 -15.08
CA MET A 363 1.98 14.11 -14.61
C MET A 363 0.63 13.50 -14.98
N ASN A 364 -0.41 14.05 -14.36
CA ASN A 364 -1.81 13.84 -14.73
C ASN A 364 -2.38 15.19 -15.18
N TYR A 365 -3.29 15.19 -16.17
CA TYR A 365 -4.01 16.39 -16.62
C TYR A 365 -4.61 17.19 -15.45
N GLN A 366 -5.06 16.49 -14.39
CA GLN A 366 -5.63 17.12 -13.19
C GLN A 366 -4.68 18.12 -12.53
N PHE A 367 -3.37 17.92 -12.64
CA PHE A 367 -2.37 18.82 -12.06
C PHE A 367 -2.05 20.00 -12.96
N LEU A 368 -2.29 19.86 -14.28
CA LEU A 368 -1.98 20.88 -15.28
C LEU A 368 -3.12 21.89 -15.46
N GLN A 369 -4.38 21.45 -15.29
CA GLN A 369 -5.59 22.24 -15.57
C GLN A 369 -5.73 23.55 -14.78
N SER A 370 -4.94 23.74 -13.72
CA SER A 370 -5.00 24.92 -12.86
C SER A 370 -3.96 25.98 -13.20
N TYR A 371 -3.08 25.71 -14.17
CA TYR A 371 -2.06 26.65 -14.61
C TYR A 371 -2.49 27.39 -15.88
N GLU A 372 -2.16 28.66 -15.93
CA GLU A 372 -2.15 29.46 -17.16
C GLU A 372 -0.71 29.45 -17.68
N LEU A 373 -0.45 28.67 -18.73
CA LEU A 373 0.89 28.47 -19.30
C LEU A 373 1.00 29.23 -20.61
N SER A 374 2.12 29.93 -20.81
CA SER A 374 2.49 30.50 -22.11
C SER A 374 2.93 29.41 -23.09
N ASP A 375 3.06 29.76 -24.38
CA ASP A 375 3.59 28.83 -25.38
C ASP A 375 5.03 28.43 -25.05
N GLU A 376 5.83 29.34 -24.50
CA GLU A 376 7.18 29.07 -24.00
C GLU A 376 7.17 28.06 -22.83
N ASP A 377 6.29 28.26 -21.84
CA ASP A 377 6.14 27.34 -20.70
C ASP A 377 5.70 25.95 -21.16
N ILE A 378 4.76 25.89 -22.12
CA ILE A 378 4.30 24.63 -22.69
C ILE A 378 5.45 23.91 -23.40
N ASN A 379 6.23 24.62 -24.22
CA ASN A 379 7.37 24.06 -24.93
C ASN A 379 8.41 23.50 -23.95
N GLU A 380 8.77 24.25 -22.90
CA GLU A 380 9.68 23.79 -21.86
C GLU A 380 9.14 22.53 -21.15
N LEU A 381 7.88 22.55 -20.74
CA LEU A 381 7.24 21.46 -20.01
C LEU A 381 7.16 20.17 -20.81
N ILE A 382 6.86 20.24 -22.12
CA ILE A 382 6.74 19.05 -22.97
C ILE A 382 8.09 18.53 -23.44
N GLN A 383 9.15 19.35 -23.46
CA GLN A 383 10.44 19.02 -24.06
C GLN A 383 11.01 17.68 -23.57
N PRO A 384 11.07 17.38 -22.26
CA PRO A 384 11.58 16.08 -21.78
C PRO A 384 10.78 14.89 -22.30
N THR A 385 9.48 15.06 -22.49
CA THR A 385 8.57 14.05 -23.02
C THR A 385 8.82 13.84 -24.51
N VAL A 386 8.95 14.94 -25.27
CA VAL A 386 9.25 14.93 -26.71
C VAL A 386 10.60 14.26 -26.96
N ASP A 387 11.65 14.65 -26.24
CA ASP A 387 12.99 14.08 -26.36
C ASP A 387 13.02 12.58 -26.07
N THR A 388 12.25 12.15 -25.08
CA THR A 388 12.12 10.72 -24.74
C THR A 388 11.41 9.94 -25.84
N ILE A 389 10.36 10.51 -26.44
CA ILE A 389 9.64 9.87 -27.55
C ILE A 389 10.53 9.79 -28.80
N LEU A 390 11.16 10.90 -29.18
CA LEU A 390 12.03 10.97 -30.35
C LEU A 390 13.25 10.06 -30.21
N GLY A 391 13.88 10.06 -29.02
CA GLY A 391 14.96 9.13 -28.71
C GLY A 391 14.53 7.68 -28.87
N ALA A 392 13.38 7.29 -28.31
CA ALA A 392 12.89 5.93 -28.39
C ALA A 392 12.56 5.47 -29.83
N ILE A 393 12.08 6.36 -30.71
CA ILE A 393 11.72 6.05 -32.12
C ILE A 393 12.96 5.91 -33.03
N GLY A 394 14.17 6.10 -32.50
CA GLY A 394 15.42 5.78 -33.22
C GLY A 394 16.34 6.98 -33.48
N GLN A 395 16.02 8.17 -32.96
CA GLN A 395 16.97 9.29 -32.99
C GLN A 395 18.20 9.03 -32.11
N ASP A 396 18.06 8.17 -31.10
CA ASP A 396 19.13 7.75 -30.20
C ASP A 396 19.07 6.24 -30.02
N TYR A 397 20.08 5.53 -30.52
CA TYR A 397 20.16 4.07 -30.48
C TYR A 397 20.11 3.54 -29.04
N GLY A 398 20.81 4.18 -28.11
CA GLY A 398 20.83 3.79 -26.71
C GLY A 398 19.47 3.97 -26.03
N LYS A 399 18.77 5.08 -26.30
CA LYS A 399 17.42 5.32 -25.79
C LYS A 399 16.39 4.37 -26.39
N THR A 400 16.51 4.02 -27.68
CA THR A 400 15.68 2.98 -28.30
C THR A 400 15.86 1.63 -27.61
N LEU A 401 17.10 1.20 -27.40
CA LEU A 401 17.37 -0.04 -26.67
C LEU A 401 16.83 0.02 -25.24
N LEU A 402 17.07 1.12 -24.53
CA LEU A 402 16.55 1.32 -23.17
C LEU A 402 15.03 1.28 -23.11
N PHE A 403 14.33 1.83 -24.11
CA PHE A 403 12.87 1.76 -24.22
C PHE A 403 12.38 0.32 -24.44
N LEU A 404 13.04 -0.45 -25.30
CA LEU A 404 12.60 -1.80 -25.67
C LEU A 404 12.93 -2.85 -24.61
N LYS A 405 14.07 -2.69 -23.91
CA LYS A 405 14.64 -3.72 -23.04
C LYS A 405 14.72 -3.30 -21.56
N GLY A 406 14.67 -2.01 -21.27
CA GLY A 406 14.84 -1.47 -19.92
C GLY A 406 16.30 -1.50 -19.43
N ASN A 407 16.50 -1.18 -18.15
CA ASN A 407 17.83 -1.04 -17.54
C ASN A 407 18.28 -2.26 -16.71
N LYS A 408 17.59 -3.40 -16.81
CA LYS A 408 17.81 -4.58 -15.95
C LYS A 408 18.14 -5.87 -16.71
N ILE A 409 18.48 -5.77 -17.99
CA ILE A 409 18.89 -6.95 -18.76
C ILE A 409 20.18 -7.52 -18.18
N THR A 410 20.14 -8.81 -17.87
CA THR A 410 21.32 -9.61 -17.54
C THR A 410 21.77 -10.42 -18.76
N GLU A 411 23.01 -10.90 -18.72
CA GLU A 411 23.55 -11.81 -19.74
C GLU A 411 22.66 -13.07 -19.92
N LYS A 412 22.11 -13.59 -18.82
CA LYS A 412 21.19 -14.73 -18.86
C LYS A 412 19.87 -14.39 -19.53
N ASP A 413 19.35 -13.18 -19.33
CA ASP A 413 18.11 -12.75 -19.99
C ASP A 413 18.33 -12.68 -21.50
N PHE A 414 19.44 -12.09 -21.94
CA PHE A 414 19.81 -11.97 -23.36
C PHE A 414 19.99 -13.33 -24.06
N ILE A 415 20.64 -14.29 -23.40
CA ILE A 415 20.88 -15.64 -23.96
C ILE A 415 19.58 -16.43 -24.07
N ASN A 416 18.68 -16.33 -23.09
CA ASN A 416 17.43 -17.09 -23.06
C ASN A 416 16.27 -16.42 -23.81
N GLU A 417 16.49 -15.22 -24.35
CA GLU A 417 15.46 -14.48 -25.07
C GLU A 417 15.20 -15.06 -26.47
N ASP A 418 13.93 -15.05 -26.87
CA ASP A 418 13.52 -15.43 -28.22
C ASP A 418 14.18 -14.52 -29.27
N TYR A 419 14.45 -15.09 -30.45
CA TYR A 419 15.02 -14.34 -31.57
C TYR A 419 13.98 -13.36 -32.11
N ASP A 420 14.05 -12.10 -31.66
CA ASP A 420 13.19 -11.02 -32.10
C ASP A 420 13.97 -9.90 -32.81
N PHE A 421 13.22 -8.90 -33.31
CA PHE A 421 13.79 -7.74 -33.99
C PHE A 421 14.63 -6.87 -33.07
N VAL A 422 14.43 -6.94 -31.75
CA VAL A 422 15.21 -6.16 -30.78
C VAL A 422 16.59 -6.79 -30.59
N LYS A 423 16.70 -8.11 -30.58
CA LYS A 423 17.98 -8.82 -30.56
C LYS A 423 18.80 -8.53 -31.81
N ALA A 424 18.15 -8.47 -32.99
CA ALA A 424 18.80 -8.01 -34.22
C ALA A 424 19.29 -6.56 -34.09
N LEU A 425 18.46 -5.67 -33.53
CA LEU A 425 18.83 -4.28 -33.27
C LEU A 425 20.01 -4.15 -32.29
N MET A 426 20.10 -5.01 -31.28
CA MET A 426 21.24 -5.02 -30.34
C MET A 426 22.56 -5.48 -30.99
N ILE A 427 22.48 -6.31 -32.02
CA ILE A 427 23.64 -6.83 -32.76
C ILE A 427 24.11 -5.81 -33.80
N ASP A 428 23.16 -5.18 -34.52
CA ASP A 428 23.45 -4.22 -35.58
C ASP A 428 22.58 -2.97 -35.42
N GLU A 429 23.23 -1.84 -35.12
CA GLU A 429 22.60 -0.53 -34.97
C GLU A 429 21.88 -0.09 -36.25
N SER A 430 22.31 -0.55 -37.45
CA SER A 430 21.69 -0.17 -38.72
C SER A 430 20.22 -0.59 -38.80
N MET A 431 19.82 -1.63 -38.06
CA MET A 431 18.44 -2.11 -37.95
C MET A 431 17.49 -1.04 -37.41
N LYS A 432 17.97 0.01 -36.73
CA LYS A 432 17.11 1.14 -36.32
C LYS A 432 16.49 1.85 -37.52
N ASN A 433 17.10 1.72 -38.70
CA ASN A 433 16.62 2.32 -39.94
C ASN A 433 15.66 1.43 -40.74
N ASP A 434 15.58 0.15 -40.40
CA ASP A 434 14.72 -0.82 -41.08
C ASP A 434 13.23 -0.44 -40.94
N PRO A 435 12.45 -0.45 -42.04
CA PRO A 435 11.03 -0.07 -41.99
C PRO A 435 10.18 -0.91 -41.04
N PHE A 436 10.43 -2.22 -40.95
CA PHE A 436 9.69 -3.10 -40.06
C PHE A 436 10.04 -2.81 -38.59
N VAL A 437 11.32 -2.65 -38.26
CA VAL A 437 11.78 -2.28 -36.91
C VAL A 437 11.17 -0.94 -36.48
N LYS A 438 11.27 0.08 -37.32
CA LYS A 438 10.66 1.40 -37.07
C LYS A 438 9.17 1.30 -36.80
N GLN A 439 8.44 0.56 -37.64
CA GLN A 439 7.00 0.40 -37.50
C GLN A 439 6.63 -0.33 -36.19
N ARG A 440 7.39 -1.36 -35.80
CA ARG A 440 7.20 -2.07 -34.53
C ARG A 440 7.41 -1.15 -33.34
N ILE A 441 8.51 -0.41 -33.31
CA ILE A 441 8.81 0.57 -32.24
C ILE A 441 7.72 1.63 -32.17
N HIS A 442 7.27 2.15 -33.31
CA HIS A 442 6.22 3.16 -33.36
C HIS A 442 4.90 2.65 -32.76
N ARG A 443 4.47 1.43 -33.09
CA ARG A 443 3.27 0.82 -32.49
C ARG A 443 3.41 0.63 -30.97
N MET A 444 4.61 0.31 -30.49
CA MET A 444 4.86 0.14 -29.05
C MET A 444 4.79 1.46 -28.28
N ILE A 445 5.24 2.56 -28.88
CA ILE A 445 5.24 3.89 -28.25
C ILE A 445 3.97 4.70 -28.51
N GLU A 446 3.13 4.30 -29.46
CA GLU A 446 1.91 5.00 -29.87
C GLU A 446 1.01 5.34 -28.68
N LYS A 447 0.86 4.42 -27.72
CA LYS A 447 0.10 4.69 -26.49
C LYS A 447 0.69 5.87 -25.70
N ARG A 448 2.02 5.92 -25.54
CA ARG A 448 2.71 7.02 -24.84
C ARG A 448 2.50 8.34 -25.57
N ILE A 449 2.63 8.36 -26.90
CA ILE A 449 2.34 9.54 -27.72
C ILE A 449 0.90 10.04 -27.46
N ASN A 450 -0.07 9.14 -27.51
CA ASN A 450 -1.48 9.48 -27.33
C ASN A 450 -1.82 9.90 -25.90
N ASP A 451 -1.17 9.33 -24.89
CA ASP A 451 -1.36 9.70 -23.49
C ASP A 451 -0.67 11.05 -23.18
N SER A 452 0.48 11.36 -23.78
CA SER A 452 1.14 12.66 -23.63
C SER A 452 0.29 13.82 -24.17
N LYS A 453 -0.45 13.60 -25.27
CA LYS A 453 -1.46 14.56 -25.77
C LYS A 453 -2.57 14.87 -24.75
N LYS A 454 -2.79 13.97 -23.77
CA LYS A 454 -3.77 14.13 -22.69
C LYS A 454 -3.16 14.72 -21.41
N GLY A 455 -1.91 15.18 -21.45
CA GLY A 455 -1.22 15.73 -20.27
C GLY A 455 -0.47 14.71 -19.43
N VAL A 456 -0.22 13.50 -19.94
CA VAL A 456 0.71 12.53 -19.33
C VAL A 456 2.14 12.90 -19.72
N LEU A 457 2.63 13.97 -19.09
CA LEU A 457 3.92 14.59 -19.37
C LEU A 457 4.98 14.14 -18.36
N GLN A 458 6.18 13.86 -18.85
CA GLN A 458 7.32 13.45 -18.04
C GLN A 458 7.99 14.67 -17.39
N VAL A 459 8.12 14.64 -16.07
CA VAL A 459 8.76 15.70 -15.26
C VAL A 459 9.73 15.10 -14.26
N THR A 460 10.70 15.90 -13.80
CA THR A 460 11.53 15.55 -12.65
C THR A 460 10.67 15.54 -11.40
N GLY A 461 10.47 14.37 -10.80
CA GLY A 461 9.48 14.20 -9.73
C GLY A 461 9.44 12.77 -9.19
N ASN A 462 8.76 12.59 -8.05
CA ASN A 462 8.54 11.29 -7.43
C ASN A 462 7.21 11.21 -6.67
N TYR A 463 6.77 9.98 -6.39
CA TYR A 463 5.80 9.75 -5.31
C TYR A 463 6.55 9.53 -4.00
N SER A 464 6.35 10.43 -3.05
CA SER A 464 6.87 10.34 -1.70
C SER A 464 5.72 10.07 -0.72
N ILE A 465 5.91 9.11 0.19
CA ILE A 465 4.98 8.92 1.31
C ILE A 465 5.20 10.07 2.29
N VAL A 466 4.11 10.60 2.84
CA VAL A 466 4.17 11.65 3.86
C VAL A 466 4.28 11.08 5.26
N ALA A 467 5.04 11.75 6.11
CA ALA A 467 5.14 11.49 7.54
C ALA A 467 4.82 12.76 8.31
N GLY A 468 4.28 12.62 9.51
CA GLY A 468 4.18 13.73 10.46
C GLY A 468 5.52 14.03 11.11
N ASP A 469 5.61 15.16 11.80
CA ASP A 469 6.80 15.48 12.59
C ASP A 469 6.91 14.55 13.81
N LEU A 470 7.71 13.48 13.67
CA LEU A 470 7.93 12.50 14.73
C LEU A 470 8.69 13.06 15.94
N TYR A 471 9.43 14.15 15.75
CA TYR A 471 10.04 14.88 16.87
C TYR A 471 8.95 15.57 17.69
N ALA A 472 7.98 16.23 17.03
CA ALA A 472 6.80 16.78 17.69
C ALA A 472 5.98 15.68 18.39
N LEU A 473 5.85 14.49 17.78
CA LEU A 473 5.16 13.36 18.40
C LEU A 473 5.90 12.87 19.66
N CYS A 474 7.23 12.82 19.64
CA CYS A 474 8.03 12.53 20.83
C CYS A 474 7.84 13.59 21.92
N GLN A 475 7.84 14.89 21.58
CA GLN A 475 7.55 15.95 22.54
C GLN A 475 6.16 15.75 23.18
N HIS A 476 5.13 15.45 22.39
CA HIS A 476 3.80 15.15 22.90
C HIS A 476 3.80 13.95 23.85
N MET A 477 4.44 12.85 23.42
CA MET A 477 4.55 11.60 24.19
C MET A 477 5.20 11.82 25.57
N PHE A 478 6.22 12.66 25.66
CA PHE A 478 6.89 13.03 26.91
C PHE A 478 6.25 14.24 27.63
N LYS A 479 5.04 14.65 27.22
CA LYS A 479 4.30 15.81 27.80
C LYS A 479 5.10 17.12 27.80
N MET A 480 5.99 17.28 26.83
CA MET A 480 6.76 18.50 26.61
C MET A 480 5.97 19.50 25.78
N LYS A 481 6.43 20.77 25.76
CA LYS A 481 5.90 21.76 24.81
C LYS A 481 6.18 21.28 23.39
N ILE A 482 5.10 21.12 22.61
CA ILE A 482 5.19 20.77 21.20
C ILE A 482 5.75 21.98 20.46
N THR A 483 6.87 21.79 19.78
CA THR A 483 7.47 22.77 18.85
C THR A 483 7.71 22.13 17.49
N GLY A 484 8.04 20.84 17.45
CA GLY A 484 8.56 20.18 16.26
C GLY A 484 9.95 20.70 15.87
N LEU A 485 10.40 20.30 14.68
CA LEU A 485 11.60 20.85 14.02
C LEU A 485 11.26 21.72 12.80
N LEU A 486 10.01 21.68 12.36
CA LEU A 486 9.50 22.35 11.17
C LEU A 486 8.41 23.35 11.56
N ASP A 487 8.61 24.61 11.20
CA ASP A 487 7.63 25.68 11.37
C ASP A 487 6.56 25.65 10.28
N LYS A 488 5.57 26.54 10.37
CA LYS A 488 4.54 26.72 9.33
C LYS A 488 5.19 26.97 7.97
N GLY A 489 4.80 26.18 6.96
CA GLY A 489 5.32 26.27 5.60
C GLY A 489 6.70 25.62 5.39
N GLU A 490 7.29 25.03 6.43
CA GLU A 490 8.53 24.26 6.33
C GLU A 490 8.24 22.75 6.27
N TYR A 491 9.08 22.04 5.51
CA TYR A 491 9.00 20.61 5.29
C TYR A 491 10.39 20.00 5.33
N TYR A 492 10.50 18.67 5.32
CA TYR A 492 11.79 18.00 5.15
C TYR A 492 11.70 16.86 4.15
N SER A 493 12.66 16.77 3.24
CA SER A 493 12.84 15.61 2.36
C SER A 493 14.32 15.41 2.05
N ARG A 494 14.93 14.41 2.70
CA ARG A 494 16.32 14.03 2.45
C ARG A 494 16.58 13.76 0.96
N ALA A 495 15.65 13.07 0.29
CA ALA A 495 15.75 12.70 -1.12
C ALA A 495 15.88 13.90 -2.08
N TRP A 496 15.28 15.05 -1.75
CA TRP A 496 15.40 16.28 -2.53
C TRP A 496 16.59 17.12 -2.09
N LEU A 497 16.80 17.25 -0.78
CA LEU A 497 17.93 17.99 -0.21
C LEU A 497 19.28 17.43 -0.67
N ASP A 498 19.43 16.11 -0.77
CA ASP A 498 20.65 15.46 -1.26
C ASP A 498 20.91 15.73 -2.75
N LYS A 499 19.90 16.20 -3.50
CA LYS A 499 20.03 16.65 -4.89
C LYS A 499 20.21 18.17 -5.01
N GLY A 500 20.34 18.88 -3.89
CA GLY A 500 20.41 20.34 -3.87
C GLY A 500 19.08 21.04 -4.17
N VAL A 501 17.94 20.33 -4.10
CA VAL A 501 16.60 20.90 -4.34
C VAL A 501 15.97 21.26 -2.99
N ASN A 502 15.71 22.55 -2.79
CA ASN A 502 15.14 23.10 -1.56
C ASN A 502 13.66 23.47 -1.68
N GLU A 503 13.07 23.42 -2.87
CA GLU A 503 11.66 23.72 -3.10
C GLU A 503 11.08 22.79 -4.17
N VAL A 504 9.85 22.31 -3.95
CA VAL A 504 9.09 21.52 -4.92
C VAL A 504 7.62 21.89 -4.91
N VAL A 505 6.94 21.68 -6.04
CA VAL A 505 5.49 21.70 -6.10
C VAL A 505 4.94 20.30 -5.76
N ALA A 506 3.99 20.26 -4.83
CA ALA A 506 3.39 19.05 -4.30
C ALA A 506 1.93 18.93 -4.73
N PHE A 507 1.54 17.71 -5.11
CA PHE A 507 0.20 17.35 -5.53
C PHE A 507 -0.25 16.06 -4.83
N ARG A 508 -1.55 15.94 -4.50
CA ARG A 508 -2.19 14.68 -4.10
C ARG A 508 -3.36 14.40 -5.03
N ALA A 509 -3.37 13.21 -5.62
CA ALA A 509 -4.48 12.74 -6.44
C ALA A 509 -5.58 12.10 -5.56
N PRO A 510 -6.87 12.22 -5.95
CA PRO A 510 -7.37 13.11 -7.00
C PRO A 510 -7.28 14.58 -6.57
N MET A 511 -7.14 15.50 -7.52
CA MET A 511 -7.22 16.94 -7.27
C MET A 511 -8.64 17.44 -7.54
N THR A 512 -9.21 18.22 -6.63
CA THR A 512 -10.58 18.74 -6.75
C THR A 512 -10.61 20.24 -7.06
N ASN A 513 -9.57 20.98 -6.67
CA ASN A 513 -9.45 22.41 -6.95
C ASN A 513 -7.97 22.86 -6.93
N HIS A 514 -7.70 24.07 -7.45
CA HIS A 514 -6.35 24.64 -7.54
C HIS A 514 -5.70 24.90 -6.17
N ASN A 515 -6.48 25.11 -5.11
CA ASN A 515 -5.96 25.29 -3.75
C ASN A 515 -5.38 24.00 -3.16
N ASN A 516 -5.49 22.85 -3.84
CA ASN A 516 -4.81 21.63 -3.43
C ASN A 516 -3.31 21.63 -3.79
N ILE A 517 -2.87 22.54 -4.66
CA ILE A 517 -1.48 22.68 -5.07
C ILE A 517 -0.73 23.38 -3.94
N ARG A 518 0.39 22.79 -3.52
CA ARG A 518 1.22 23.32 -2.43
C ARG A 518 2.67 23.40 -2.86
N ILE A 519 3.38 24.40 -2.33
CA ILE A 519 4.83 24.54 -2.50
C ILE A 519 5.47 24.08 -1.20
N PHE A 520 6.35 23.10 -1.29
CA PHE A 520 7.09 22.57 -0.16
C PHE A 520 8.50 23.14 -0.15
N LYS A 521 8.79 23.96 0.87
CA LYS A 521 10.12 24.50 1.14
C LYS A 521 10.82 23.61 2.16
N PHE A 522 11.94 23.02 1.77
CA PHE A 522 12.67 22.07 2.59
C PHE A 522 13.67 22.77 3.52
N LYS A 523 13.51 22.56 4.82
CA LYS A 523 14.44 22.99 5.86
C LYS A 523 15.59 21.98 5.96
N ASP A 524 16.82 22.48 5.97
CA ASP A 524 18.01 21.66 6.13
C ASP A 524 18.94 22.24 7.19
N ASN A 525 19.08 21.54 8.31
CA ASN A 525 19.97 21.92 9.40
C ASN A 525 20.43 20.66 10.18
N GLU A 526 21.35 20.85 11.12
CA GLU A 526 21.91 19.74 11.90
C GLU A 526 20.84 18.93 12.66
N LEU A 527 19.83 19.58 13.24
CA LEU A 527 18.77 18.91 14.00
C LEU A 527 17.86 18.06 13.11
N THR A 528 17.39 18.61 11.99
CA THR A 528 16.56 17.87 11.02
C THR A 528 17.34 16.70 10.44
N ARG A 529 18.62 16.90 10.08
CA ARG A 529 19.51 15.84 9.59
C ARG A 529 19.75 14.75 10.64
N LYS A 530 19.89 15.11 11.93
CA LYS A 530 20.10 14.18 13.05
C LYS A 530 18.85 13.34 13.36
N TRP A 531 17.72 13.99 13.57
CA TRP A 531 16.50 13.32 14.05
C TRP A 531 15.78 12.56 12.92
N TYR A 532 15.82 13.07 11.69
CA TYR A 532 15.22 12.41 10.52
C TYR A 532 16.24 11.57 9.71
N ARG A 533 17.38 11.21 10.29
CA ARG A 533 18.48 10.50 9.59
C ARG A 533 18.10 9.19 8.91
N TYR A 534 17.08 8.49 9.43
CA TYR A 534 16.59 7.24 8.84
C TYR A 534 15.41 7.44 7.87
N MET A 535 14.84 8.65 7.82
CA MET A 535 13.66 9.00 7.03
C MET A 535 14.09 9.57 5.68
N THR A 536 14.77 8.76 4.88
CA THR A 536 15.48 9.19 3.66
C THR A 536 14.59 9.29 2.42
N THR A 537 13.49 8.55 2.37
CA THR A 537 12.61 8.38 1.20
C THR A 537 11.14 8.71 1.49
N CYS A 538 10.90 9.60 2.45
CA CYS A 538 9.58 10.17 2.75
C CYS A 538 9.68 11.70 2.84
N THR A 539 8.52 12.35 2.84
CA THR A 539 8.40 13.80 3.04
C THR A 539 7.76 14.07 4.40
N ILE A 540 8.42 14.87 5.22
CA ILE A 540 7.96 15.18 6.57
C ILE A 540 7.22 16.51 6.55
N LEU A 541 6.00 16.48 7.07
CA LEU A 541 5.13 17.64 7.21
C LEU A 541 5.27 18.25 8.60
N ASN A 542 5.16 19.57 8.69
CA ASN A 542 5.13 20.26 9.98
C ASN A 542 3.79 20.03 10.71
N ALA A 543 3.79 20.35 12.00
CA ALA A 543 2.60 20.28 12.84
C ALA A 543 1.78 21.58 12.81
N TRP A 544 2.14 22.62 12.05
CA TRP A 544 1.68 24.01 12.25
C TRP A 544 0.99 24.68 11.05
N ASP A 545 0.63 23.95 9.98
CA ASP A 545 -0.10 24.49 8.82
C ASP A 545 -1.13 23.55 8.15
N CYS A 546 -2.07 24.12 7.40
CA CYS A 546 -3.20 23.42 6.77
C CYS A 546 -2.84 22.56 5.54
N THR A 547 -1.60 22.08 5.43
CA THR A 547 -1.18 21.30 4.25
C THR A 547 -2.00 20.03 4.09
N MET A 548 -2.28 19.33 5.19
CA MET A 548 -3.09 18.10 5.15
C MET A 548 -4.51 18.37 4.63
N ASP A 549 -5.18 19.39 5.17
CA ASP A 549 -6.52 19.79 4.76
C ASP A 549 -6.54 20.20 3.28
N ALA A 550 -5.59 21.05 2.91
CA ALA A 550 -5.44 21.56 1.56
C ALA A 550 -5.19 20.46 0.54
N MET A 551 -4.38 19.47 0.86
CA MET A 551 -4.12 18.33 0.00
C MET A 551 -5.23 17.28 0.15
N ASN A 552 -6.50 17.67 -0.04
CA ASN A 552 -7.69 16.82 -0.04
C ASN A 552 -7.83 15.91 1.19
N GLY A 553 -7.74 16.50 2.38
CA GLY A 553 -7.94 15.78 3.65
C GLY A 553 -6.91 14.66 3.83
N MET A 554 -5.65 14.99 3.55
CA MET A 554 -4.54 14.06 3.63
C MET A 554 -4.30 13.57 5.06
N ASP A 555 -4.15 12.25 5.17
CA ASP A 555 -3.66 11.50 6.33
C ASP A 555 -2.34 10.79 5.99
N MET A 556 -1.70 10.20 7.00
CA MET A 556 -0.40 9.53 6.90
C MET A 556 -0.51 8.00 6.97
N ASP A 557 -1.59 7.44 6.41
CA ASP A 557 -1.97 6.03 6.60
C ASP A 557 -1.58 5.05 5.47
N LYS A 558 -0.96 5.51 4.37
CA LYS A 558 -0.74 4.76 3.10
C LYS A 558 0.51 5.12 2.29
#